data_AF-A0A7C6YD49-F1
#
_entry.id   AF-A0A7C6YD49-F1
#
_cell.length_a   1.000
_cell.length_b   1.000
_cell.length_c   1.000
_cell.angle_alpha   90.00
_cell.angle_beta   90.00
_cell.angle_gamma   90.00
#
_symmetry.space_group_name_H-M   'P 1'
#
loop_
_entity.id
_entity.type
_entity.pdbx_description
1 polymer ?
#
loop_
_entity_poly.entity_id
_entity_poly.type
_entity_poly.pdbx_seq_one_letter_code
_entity_poly.pdbx_strand_id
1 'polypeptide(L)' 'DRGRDSGGSGLGLAIVAEITRSHGGSVHVADAPGGGARFVVELPVEPLDAPED' A
#
# COMPACT_ATOMS: atom_id res chain seq x y z
N ASP A 1 28.06 14.37 -3.83
CA ASP A 1 27.04 13.68 -3.05
C ASP A 1 25.90 14.66 -2.76
N ARG A 2 24.86 14.65 -3.60
CA ARG A 2 23.68 15.52 -3.48
C ARG A 2 22.44 14.74 -3.94
N GLY A 3 22.06 13.73 -3.18
CA GLY A 3 20.81 12.99 -3.37
C GLY A 3 19.98 12.84 -2.10
N ARG A 4 20.46 13.34 -0.96
CA ARG A 4 19.83 13.16 0.36
C ARG A 4 19.22 14.42 0.97
N ASP A 5 19.50 15.61 0.45
CA ASP A 5 19.05 16.87 1.08
C ASP A 5 17.70 17.39 0.59
N SER A 6 17.12 16.80 -0.45
CA SER A 6 15.69 16.98 -0.74
C SER A 6 14.96 15.76 -0.21
N GLY A 7 14.56 15.83 1.06
CA GLY A 7 13.55 14.91 1.58
C GLY A 7 12.44 14.81 0.54
N GLY A 8 12.12 13.57 0.13
CA GLY A 8 11.12 13.35 -0.92
C GLY A 8 9.86 14.16 -0.63
N SER A 9 9.13 14.57 -1.67
CA SER A 9 7.97 15.47 -1.59
C SER A 9 6.82 15.01 -0.68
N GLY A 10 6.96 13.90 0.05
CA GLY A 10 5.91 13.28 0.85
C GLY A 10 4.84 12.59 0.00
N LEU A 11 5.00 12.59 -1.33
CA LEU A 11 3.97 12.19 -2.27
C LEU A 11 3.77 10.67 -2.35
N GLY A 12 4.76 9.88 -1.95
CA GLY A 12 4.74 8.41 -2.12
C GLY A 12 3.50 7.76 -1.50
N LEU A 13 3.20 8.04 -0.23
CA LEU A 13 2.03 7.46 0.44
C LEU A 13 0.71 8.07 -0.03
N ALA A 14 0.70 9.33 -0.48
CA ALA A 14 -0.48 9.93 -1.07
C ALA A 14 -0.84 9.26 -2.41
N ILE A 15 0.15 8.92 -3.23
CA ILE A 15 -0.05 8.14 -4.47
C ILE A 15 -0.58 6.75 -4.13
N VAL A 16 0.02 6.06 -3.14
CA VAL A 16 -0.45 4.73 -2.72
C VAL A 16 -1.91 4.78 -2.27
N ALA A 17 -2.27 5.75 -1.43
CA ALA A 17 -3.65 5.90 -0.96
C ALA A 17 -4.65 6.10 -2.10
N GLU A 18 -4.31 6.94 -3.08
CA GLU A 18 -5.18 7.20 -4.23
C GLU A 18 -5.32 5.97 -5.13
N ILE A 19 -4.21 5.29 -5.43
CA ILE A 19 -4.22 4.06 -6.24
C ILE A 19 -5.03 2.97 -5.52
N THR A 20 -4.75 2.69 -4.25
CA THR A 20 -5.47 1.65 -3.52
C THR A 20 -6.98 1.94 -3.49
N ARG A 21 -7.38 3.20 -3.26
CA ARG A 21 -8.78 3.61 -3.29
C ARG A 21 -9.42 3.44 -4.67
N SER A 22 -8.72 3.77 -5.75
CA SER A 22 -9.26 3.62 -7.12
C SER A 22 -9.51 2.15 -7.50
N HIS A 23 -8.82 1.22 -6.84
CA HIS A 23 -9.02 -0.23 -6.98
C HIS A 23 -10.02 -0.80 -5.97
N GLY A 24 -10.78 0.05 -5.26
CA GLY A 24 -11.78 -0.38 -4.28
C GLY A 24 -11.20 -0.94 -2.98
N GLY A 25 -9.92 -0.70 -2.71
CA GLY A 25 -9.22 -1.15 -1.51
C GLY A 25 -9.00 -0.09 -0.45
N SER A 26 -8.21 -0.46 0.55
CA SER A 26 -7.77 0.42 1.66
C SER A 26 -6.29 0.23 1.99
N VAL A 27 -5.66 1.30 2.50
CA VAL A 27 -4.30 1.25 3.03
C VAL A 27 -4.26 1.82 4.44
N HIS A 28 -3.54 1.17 5.35
CA HIS A 28 -3.38 1.61 6.74
C HIS A 28 -1.99 1.29 7.29
N VAL A 29 -1.62 1.93 8.40
CA VAL A 29 -0.39 1.64 9.15
C VAL A 29 -0.71 0.59 10.21
N ALA A 30 0.17 -0.39 10.38
CA ALA A 30 0.04 -1.44 11.38
C ALA A 30 1.34 -1.57 12.21
N ASP A 31 1.24 -2.21 13.36
CA ASP A 31 2.41 -2.52 14.17
C ASP A 31 3.37 -3.46 13.42
N ALA A 32 4.66 -3.12 13.50
CA ALA A 32 5.76 -3.87 12.93
C ALA A 32 6.56 -4.55 14.06
N PRO A 33 6.36 -5.85 14.34
CA PRO A 33 7.03 -6.54 15.45
C PRO A 33 8.57 -6.49 15.37
N GLY A 34 9.14 -6.37 14.17
CA GLY A 34 10.58 -6.21 13.95
C GLY A 34 11.10 -4.76 13.98
N GLY A 35 10.26 -3.79 14.32
CA GLY A 35 10.55 -2.36 14.18
C GLY A 35 10.42 -1.85 12.74
N GLY A 36 10.71 -0.57 12.54
CA GLY A 36 10.51 0.11 11.26
C GLY A 36 9.04 0.45 10.99
N ALA A 37 8.66 0.56 9.73
CA ALA A 37 7.30 0.93 9.30
C ALA A 37 6.62 -0.22 8.57
N ARG A 38 5.35 -0.49 8.91
CA ARG A 38 4.50 -1.47 8.21
C ARG A 38 3.24 -0.78 7.71
N PHE A 39 3.04 -0.86 6.41
CA PHE A 39 1.84 -0.42 5.72
C PHE A 39 1.14 -1.66 5.17
N VAL A 40 -0.16 -1.75 5.38
CA VAL A 40 -1.00 -2.87 4.94
C VAL A 40 -1.95 -2.35 3.88
N VAL A 41 -1.96 -3.01 2.73
CA VAL A 41 -2.87 -2.73 1.60
C VAL A 41 -3.82 -3.90 1.47
N GLU A 42 -5.11 -3.60 1.42
CA GLU A 42 -6.19 -4.57 1.25
C GLU A 42 -6.92 -4.25 -0.04
N LEU A 43 -7.08 -5.25 -0.90
CA LEU A 43 -7.75 -5.14 -2.19
C LEU A 43 -8.88 -6.18 -2.29
N PRO A 44 -10.01 -5.86 -2.94
CA PRO A 44 -10.99 -6.87 -3.31
C PRO A 44 -10.35 -7.96 -4.17
N VAL A 45 -10.67 -9.22 -3.87
CA VAL A 45 -10.34 -10.36 -4.72
C VAL A 45 -11.63 -10.80 -5.41
N GLU A 46 -11.55 -11.08 -6.71
CA GLU A 46 -12.61 -11.88 -7.32
C GLU A 46 -12.54 -13.29 -6.75
N PRO A 47 -13.68 -13.97 -6.54
CA PRO A 47 -13.67 -15.38 -6.24
C PRO A 47 -12.87 -16.08 -7.35
N LEU A 48 -11.89 -16.90 -6.97
CA LEU A 48 -11.33 -17.83 -7.92
C LEU A 48 -12.49 -18.70 -8.40
N ASP A 49 -12.73 -18.73 -9.71
CA ASP A 49 -13.77 -19.59 -10.29
C ASP A 49 -13.66 -20.96 -9.63
N ALA A 50 -14.74 -21.39 -8.97
CA ALA A 50 -14.78 -22.73 -8.43
C ALA A 50 -14.53 -23.69 -9.59
N PRO A 51 -13.67 -24.72 -9.44
CA PRO A 51 -13.47 -25.68 -10.50
C PRO A 51 -14.84 -26.19 -10.97
N GLU A 52 -15.10 -26.10 -12.27
CA GLU A 52 -16.29 -26.70 -12.86
C GLU A 52 -16.26 -28.20 -12.54
N ASP A 53 -17.30 -28.71 -11.89
CA ASP A 53 -17.46 -30.13 -11.52
C ASP A 53 -17.34 -31.08 -12.73
#